data_AF-A0A4Y2MD75-F1
#
_entry.id   AF-A0A4Y2MD75-F1
#
_cell.length_a   1.000
_cell.length_b   1.000
_cell.length_c   1.000
_cell.angle_alpha   90.00
_cell.angle_beta   90.00
_cell.angle_gamma   90.00
#
_symmetry.space_group_name_H-M   'P 1'
#
loop_
_entity.id
_entity.type
_entity.pdbx_description
1 polymer ?
#
loop_
_entity_poly.entity_id
_entity_poly.type
_entity_poly.pdbx_seq_one_letter_code
_entity_poly.pdbx_strand_id
1 'polypeptide(L)'
;MEPVGVYRIFERSSEIRNLQYIDFYGDGDSKGYGVKKIYGENSVTKYECIGHIQKRVGSRLRKLKTKHKGCGGGGKLTDTFIDKLQNYYGIPIRSNVNDLKGMKSAVIAAFFHCCSSSKQPMHGQCPDRPDSWCKFQRAVSRGIKYSDNEKGLPKVVMKIVQPVYMKLCDQELLKECLHGKTQNANESFNCILWKFIPKEIFVELQTLRFGGFMAVIQFNKGFKALLDILTAIGIHPGMFTVKGFAEIDNERLCEAKRHSLPSVKTARKKKKIAKNEKYEGVTYKCGAF
;
A
#
# COMPACT_ATOMS: atom_id res chain seq x y z
N MET A 1 0.66 4.53 17.55
CA MET A 1 1.54 5.12 18.58
C MET A 1 0.75 6.17 19.32
N GLU A 2 0.80 6.17 20.66
CA GLU A 2 0.12 7.18 21.47
C GLU A 2 0.74 8.58 21.21
N PRO A 3 -0.06 9.67 21.23
CA PRO A 3 0.42 11.02 20.96
C PRO A 3 1.63 11.43 21.82
N VAL A 4 1.60 11.07 23.11
CA VAL A 4 2.68 11.35 24.08
C VAL A 4 4.00 10.69 23.66
N GLY A 5 3.94 9.48 23.10
CA GLY A 5 5.12 8.79 22.60
C GLY A 5 5.75 9.52 21.41
N VAL A 6 4.94 9.97 20.46
CA VAL A 6 5.41 10.76 19.31
C VAL A 6 6.00 12.09 19.77
N TYR A 7 5.33 12.77 20.71
CA TYR A 7 5.79 14.04 21.27
C TYR A 7 7.20 13.91 21.86
N ARG A 8 7.40 12.92 22.74
CA ARG A 8 8.72 12.65 23.36
C ARG A 8 9.81 12.32 22.34
N ILE A 9 9.48 11.69 21.22
CA ILE A 9 10.45 11.39 20.16
C ILE A 9 10.90 12.69 19.47
N PHE A 10 9.95 13.56 19.12
CA PHE A 10 10.21 14.80 18.39
C PHE A 10 10.93 15.83 19.27
N GLU A 11 10.54 15.95 20.54
CA GLU A 11 11.19 16.82 21.54
C GLU A 11 12.66 16.44 21.70
N ARG A 12 12.93 15.15 22.01
CA ARG A 12 14.30 14.63 22.15
C ARG A 12 15.15 14.80 20.89
N SER A 13 14.54 14.67 19.71
CA SER A 13 15.24 14.87 18.44
C SER A 13 15.78 16.31 18.33
N SER A 14 14.98 17.30 18.73
CA SER A 14 15.42 18.69 18.71
C SER A 14 16.45 18.98 19.81
N GLU A 15 16.16 18.60 21.05
CA GLU A 15 17.01 18.93 22.20
C GLU A 15 18.36 18.22 22.18
N ILE A 16 18.38 16.93 21.84
CA ILE A 16 19.57 16.08 22.00
C ILE A 16 20.35 15.96 20.70
N ARG A 17 19.65 16.03 19.54
CA ARG A 17 20.26 15.75 18.23
C ARG A 17 20.30 16.96 17.31
N ASN A 18 19.69 18.09 17.69
CA ASN A 18 19.51 19.26 16.82
C ASN A 18 18.86 18.87 15.48
N LEU A 19 17.87 17.98 15.51
CA LEU A 19 17.17 17.45 14.35
C LEU A 19 15.67 17.74 14.43
N GLN A 20 15.11 18.29 13.35
CA GLN A 20 13.67 18.54 13.22
C GLN A 20 13.06 17.67 12.12
N TYR A 21 11.95 17.01 12.44
CA TYR A 21 11.15 16.30 11.47
C TYR A 21 10.17 17.25 10.78
N ILE A 22 10.20 17.31 9.46
CA ILE A 22 9.33 18.19 8.65
C ILE A 22 8.08 17.47 8.10
N ASP A 23 8.17 16.16 7.91
CA ASP A 23 7.13 15.34 7.31
C ASP A 23 6.72 14.19 8.22
N PHE A 24 5.41 13.99 8.40
CA PHE A 24 4.84 12.85 9.10
C PHE A 24 4.00 11.99 8.16
N TYR A 25 4.44 10.77 7.88
CA TYR A 25 3.72 9.81 7.03
C TYR A 25 2.87 8.86 7.87
N GLY A 26 1.59 9.18 8.01
CA GLY A 26 0.65 8.47 8.87
C GLY A 26 -0.39 7.65 8.11
N ASP A 27 -1.01 6.74 8.84
CA ASP A 27 -2.35 6.27 8.51
C ASP A 27 -3.38 7.27 9.06
N GLY A 28 -4.52 7.41 8.38
CA GLY A 28 -5.52 8.44 8.66
C GLY A 28 -6.11 8.42 10.08
N ASP A 29 -6.03 7.29 10.78
CA ASP A 29 -6.48 7.08 12.16
C ASP A 29 -5.36 7.22 13.21
N SER A 30 -4.13 7.58 12.79
CA SER A 30 -3.03 7.80 13.72
C SER A 30 -3.27 9.03 14.59
N LYS A 31 -3.56 8.81 15.87
CA LYS A 31 -3.59 9.85 16.91
C LYS A 31 -2.24 10.59 17.06
N GLY A 32 -1.17 10.02 16.52
CA GLY A 32 0.19 10.56 16.61
C GLY A 32 0.41 11.93 15.95
N TYR A 33 -0.48 12.40 15.07
CA TYR A 33 -0.37 13.73 14.45
C TYR A 33 -0.69 14.90 15.39
N GLY A 34 -1.00 14.64 16.66
CA GLY A 34 -1.10 15.71 17.67
C GLY A 34 0.17 16.57 17.81
N VAL A 35 1.32 16.11 17.30
CA VAL A 35 2.63 16.79 17.40
C VAL A 35 2.86 17.89 16.36
N LYS A 36 1.89 18.24 15.52
CA LYS A 36 2.04 19.16 14.38
C LYS A 36 2.62 20.56 14.69
N LYS A 37 2.61 20.97 15.96
CA LYS A 37 3.10 22.29 16.43
C LYS A 37 4.39 22.22 17.25
N ILE A 38 5.05 21.07 17.32
CA ILE A 38 6.14 20.83 18.27
C ILE A 38 7.39 21.70 18.04
N TYR A 39 7.65 22.13 16.80
CA TYR A 39 8.75 23.05 16.48
C TYR A 39 8.26 24.46 16.10
N GLY A 40 7.00 24.79 16.43
CA GLY A 40 6.33 26.01 15.98
C GLY A 40 5.11 25.73 15.08
N GLU A 41 4.41 26.79 14.68
CA GLU A 41 3.20 26.67 13.87
C GLU A 41 3.49 26.08 12.47
N ASN A 42 2.72 25.07 12.08
CA ASN A 42 2.89 24.32 10.82
C ASN A 42 4.29 23.68 10.63
N SER A 43 4.99 23.37 11.72
CA SER A 43 6.33 22.77 11.66
C SER A 43 6.39 21.37 11.06
N VAL A 44 5.30 20.59 11.18
CA VAL A 44 5.26 19.21 10.68
C VAL A 44 4.06 19.01 9.77
N THR A 45 4.32 18.66 8.51
CA THR A 45 3.28 18.40 7.51
C THR A 45 2.85 16.93 7.57
N LYS A 46 1.55 16.66 7.72
CA LYS A 46 1.00 15.30 7.60
C LYS A 46 0.84 14.92 6.13
N TYR A 47 1.30 13.71 5.82
CA TYR A 47 1.00 13.01 4.59
C TYR A 47 0.36 11.67 4.89
N GLU A 48 -0.43 11.18 3.94
CA GLU A 48 -1.10 9.89 4.02
C GLU A 48 -0.34 8.85 3.21
N CYS A 49 -0.26 7.63 3.72
CA CYS A 49 0.36 6.55 2.95
C CYS A 49 -0.56 6.12 1.79
N ILE A 50 0.04 5.78 0.63
CA ILE A 50 -0.75 5.39 -0.56
C ILE A 50 -1.66 4.18 -0.29
N GLY A 51 -1.23 3.27 0.59
CA GLY A 51 -1.98 2.08 0.96
C GLY A 51 -3.24 2.41 1.75
N HIS A 52 -3.17 3.40 2.63
CA HIS A 52 -4.30 3.86 3.43
C HIS A 52 -5.33 4.58 2.55
N ILE A 53 -4.87 5.50 1.70
CA ILE A 53 -5.74 6.18 0.73
C ILE A 53 -6.43 5.17 -0.19
N GLN A 54 -5.71 4.14 -0.65
CA GLN A 54 -6.29 3.04 -1.41
C GLN A 54 -7.37 2.28 -0.61
N LYS A 55 -7.08 1.85 0.63
CA LYS A 55 -8.04 1.13 1.51
C LYS A 55 -9.30 1.95 1.79
N ARG A 56 -9.21 3.29 1.81
CA ARG A 56 -10.33 4.21 2.03
C ARG A 56 -11.45 4.01 1.01
N VAL A 57 -11.12 3.68 -0.25
CA VAL A 57 -12.09 3.31 -1.29
C VAL A 57 -12.92 2.11 -0.85
N GLY A 58 -12.26 1.01 -0.50
CA GLY A 58 -12.91 -0.22 -0.09
C GLY A 58 -13.81 -0.02 1.12
N SER A 59 -13.31 0.67 2.15
CA SER A 59 -14.07 0.95 3.38
C SER A 59 -15.31 1.80 3.11
N ARG A 60 -15.22 2.88 2.32
CA ARG A 60 -16.37 3.74 2.00
C ARG A 60 -17.42 3.01 1.15
N LEU A 61 -16.99 2.23 0.16
CA LEU A 61 -17.91 1.49 -0.70
C LEU A 61 -18.59 0.34 0.02
N ARG A 62 -17.91 -0.37 0.93
CA ARG A 62 -18.54 -1.38 1.79
C ARG A 62 -19.59 -0.76 2.72
N LYS A 63 -19.27 0.38 3.34
CA LYS A 63 -20.26 1.14 4.14
C LYS A 63 -21.47 1.58 3.30
N LEU A 64 -21.24 2.06 2.08
CA LEU A 64 -22.29 2.43 1.14
C LEU A 64 -23.17 1.23 0.77
N LYS A 65 -22.55 0.09 0.47
CA LYS A 65 -23.22 -1.19 0.17
C LYS A 65 -24.17 -1.60 1.31
N THR A 66 -23.72 -1.48 2.56
CA THR A 66 -24.54 -1.80 3.74
C THR A 66 -25.67 -0.80 3.96
N LYS A 67 -25.43 0.50 3.72
CA LYS A 67 -26.44 1.56 3.92
C LYS A 67 -27.56 1.52 2.88
N HIS A 68 -27.26 1.17 1.63
CA HIS A 68 -28.24 1.14 0.54
C HIS A 68 -28.67 -0.28 0.22
N LYS A 69 -29.82 -0.69 0.78
CA LYS A 69 -30.45 -1.99 0.46
C LYS A 69 -30.63 -2.12 -1.06
N GLY A 70 -30.25 -3.28 -1.61
CA GLY A 70 -30.32 -3.56 -3.05
C GLY A 70 -29.14 -3.06 -3.89
N CYS A 71 -28.16 -2.36 -3.30
CA CYS A 71 -26.89 -1.98 -3.94
C CYS A 71 -25.92 -3.17 -4.08
N GLY A 72 -25.94 -4.10 -3.12
CA GLY A 72 -25.17 -5.34 -3.15
C GLY A 72 -25.85 -6.48 -3.94
N GLY A 73 -25.08 -7.54 -4.22
CA GLY A 73 -25.56 -8.75 -4.88
C GLY A 73 -24.85 -9.06 -6.21
N GLY A 74 -25.06 -10.26 -6.74
CA GLY A 74 -24.50 -10.70 -8.03
C GLY A 74 -24.89 -9.75 -9.16
N GLY A 75 -23.91 -9.34 -9.97
CA GLY A 75 -24.11 -8.35 -11.05
C GLY A 75 -24.29 -6.90 -10.58
N LYS A 76 -24.05 -6.60 -9.29
CA LYS A 76 -24.08 -5.25 -8.72
C LYS A 76 -22.75 -4.96 -7.98
N LEU A 77 -22.79 -4.22 -6.86
CA LEU A 77 -21.61 -3.90 -6.07
C LEU A 77 -21.23 -5.08 -5.15
N THR A 78 -20.42 -6.01 -5.67
CA THR A 78 -19.85 -7.13 -4.90
C THR A 78 -18.55 -6.73 -4.20
N ASP A 79 -18.11 -7.50 -3.19
CA ASP A 79 -16.81 -7.27 -2.55
C ASP A 79 -15.65 -7.44 -3.53
N THR A 80 -15.73 -8.40 -4.45
CA THR A 80 -14.75 -8.57 -5.54
C THR A 80 -14.69 -7.32 -6.43
N PHE A 81 -15.85 -6.71 -6.76
CA PHE A 81 -15.87 -5.48 -7.55
C PHE A 81 -15.31 -4.28 -6.76
N ILE A 82 -15.60 -4.20 -5.46
CA ILE A 82 -15.00 -3.19 -4.57
C ILE A 82 -13.47 -3.35 -4.52
N ASP A 83 -12.97 -4.58 -4.42
CA ASP A 83 -11.53 -4.85 -4.45
C ASP A 83 -10.91 -4.53 -5.82
N LYS A 84 -11.64 -4.76 -6.92
CA LYS A 84 -11.24 -4.31 -8.26
C LYS A 84 -11.10 -2.79 -8.28
N LEU A 85 -12.11 -2.04 -7.85
CA LEU A 85 -12.07 -0.57 -7.77
C LEU A 85 -10.91 -0.07 -6.88
N GLN A 86 -10.71 -0.70 -5.73
CA GLN A 86 -9.60 -0.38 -4.84
C GLN A 86 -8.24 -0.61 -5.52
N ASN A 87 -8.07 -1.70 -6.25
CA ASN A 87 -6.83 -1.98 -6.98
C ASN A 87 -6.61 -0.99 -8.12
N TYR A 88 -7.64 -0.73 -8.91
CA TYR A 88 -7.61 0.22 -10.03
C TYR A 88 -7.44 1.66 -9.59
N TYR A 89 -7.86 2.02 -8.37
CA TYR A 89 -7.59 3.32 -7.76
C TYR A 89 -6.11 3.48 -7.35
N GLY A 90 -5.51 2.43 -6.78
CA GLY A 90 -4.12 2.46 -6.31
C GLY A 90 -3.05 2.32 -7.39
N ILE A 91 -3.42 1.99 -8.64
CA ILE A 91 -2.48 1.93 -9.78
C ILE A 91 -2.11 3.35 -10.24
N PRO A 92 -3.07 4.23 -10.62
CA PRO A 92 -2.83 5.63 -10.97
C PRO A 92 -2.02 6.41 -9.94
N ILE A 93 -2.30 6.22 -8.65
CA ILE A 93 -1.56 6.91 -7.58
C ILE A 93 -0.07 6.56 -7.62
N ARG A 94 0.26 5.30 -7.88
CA ARG A 94 1.66 4.84 -7.96
C ARG A 94 2.35 5.21 -9.27
N SER A 95 1.60 5.36 -10.35
CA SER A 95 2.16 5.69 -11.68
C SER A 95 2.26 7.19 -11.96
N ASN A 96 1.66 8.05 -11.14
CA ASN A 96 1.63 9.50 -11.32
C ASN A 96 2.16 10.23 -10.08
N VAL A 97 3.18 9.68 -9.42
CA VAL A 97 3.88 10.34 -8.30
C VAL A 97 4.40 11.69 -8.80
N ASN A 98 4.24 12.73 -7.98
CA ASN A 98 4.57 14.13 -8.32
C ASN A 98 3.75 14.77 -9.45
N ASP A 99 2.76 14.09 -10.05
CA ASP A 99 1.82 14.68 -11.02
C ASP A 99 0.38 14.61 -10.49
N LEU A 100 -0.05 15.67 -9.80
CA LEU A 100 -1.40 15.73 -9.21
C LEU A 100 -2.50 15.71 -10.27
N LYS A 101 -2.28 16.39 -11.41
CA LYS A 101 -3.28 16.51 -12.47
C LYS A 101 -3.44 15.17 -13.19
N GLY A 102 -2.32 14.54 -13.56
CA GLY A 102 -2.31 13.20 -14.13
C GLY A 102 -2.88 12.15 -13.19
N MET A 103 -2.53 12.21 -11.90
CA MET A 103 -3.06 11.32 -10.87
C MET A 103 -4.60 11.43 -10.80
N LYS A 104 -5.14 12.64 -10.67
CA LYS A 104 -6.60 12.84 -10.61
C LYS A 104 -7.29 12.31 -11.86
N SER A 105 -6.81 12.69 -13.04
CA SER A 105 -7.38 12.23 -14.31
C SER A 105 -7.35 10.70 -14.43
N ALA A 106 -6.23 10.08 -14.07
CA ALA A 106 -6.07 8.63 -14.17
C ALA A 106 -6.91 7.85 -13.12
N VAL A 107 -7.08 8.38 -11.91
CA VAL A 107 -7.98 7.81 -10.89
C VAL A 107 -9.44 7.88 -11.34
N ILE A 108 -9.86 9.00 -11.93
CA ILE A 108 -11.21 9.14 -12.50
C ILE A 108 -11.40 8.17 -13.66
N ALA A 109 -10.40 8.05 -14.55
CA ALA A 109 -10.43 7.09 -15.65
C ALA A 109 -10.56 5.64 -15.17
N ALA A 110 -9.86 5.30 -14.09
CA ALA A 110 -9.91 3.98 -13.47
C ALA A 110 -11.33 3.59 -13.00
N PHE A 111 -12.12 4.56 -12.50
CA PHE A 111 -13.51 4.33 -12.13
C PHE A 111 -14.38 3.94 -13.33
N PHE A 112 -14.37 4.79 -14.37
CA PHE A 112 -15.19 4.60 -15.56
C PHE A 112 -14.79 3.33 -16.31
N HIS A 113 -13.48 3.06 -16.38
CA HIS A 113 -12.97 1.80 -16.90
C HIS A 113 -13.53 0.58 -16.15
N CYS A 114 -13.50 0.59 -14.82
CA CYS A 114 -14.03 -0.52 -14.03
C CYS A 114 -15.54 -0.71 -14.22
N CYS A 115 -16.28 0.37 -14.42
CA CYS A 115 -17.72 0.35 -14.61
C CYS A 115 -18.13 0.02 -16.06
N SER A 116 -17.19 0.06 -17.01
CA SER A 116 -17.43 -0.21 -18.44
C SER A 116 -17.97 -1.61 -18.69
N SER A 117 -18.75 -1.75 -19.75
CA SER A 117 -19.24 -3.02 -20.27
C SER A 117 -19.39 -2.99 -21.79
N SER A 118 -19.55 -4.15 -22.43
CA SER A 118 -19.88 -4.23 -23.88
C SER A 118 -21.09 -3.38 -24.28
N LYS A 119 -22.12 -3.33 -23.44
CA LYS A 119 -23.36 -2.57 -23.71
C LYS A 119 -23.22 -1.08 -23.44
N GLN A 120 -22.27 -0.70 -22.59
CA GLN A 120 -22.04 0.69 -22.18
C GLN A 120 -20.52 0.90 -22.03
N PRO A 121 -19.80 1.12 -23.14
CA PRO A 121 -18.36 1.35 -23.10
C PRO A 121 -18.07 2.70 -22.44
N MET A 122 -17.18 2.72 -21.44
CA MET A 122 -16.82 3.93 -20.68
C MET A 122 -15.30 4.10 -20.60
N HIS A 123 -14.63 3.90 -21.75
CA HIS A 123 -13.18 4.01 -21.87
C HIS A 123 -12.70 5.41 -22.27
N GLY A 124 -13.60 6.38 -22.44
CA GLY A 124 -13.27 7.71 -22.98
C GLY A 124 -12.25 8.51 -22.16
N GLN A 125 -12.17 8.27 -20.84
CA GLN A 125 -11.19 8.90 -19.96
C GLN A 125 -9.86 8.13 -19.89
N CYS A 126 -9.80 6.92 -20.45
CA CYS A 126 -8.55 6.16 -20.49
C CYS A 126 -7.59 6.75 -21.53
N PRO A 127 -6.27 6.64 -21.34
CA PRO A 127 -5.29 7.06 -22.36
C PRO A 127 -5.56 6.37 -23.69
N ASP A 128 -5.53 7.11 -24.79
CA ASP A 128 -5.85 6.71 -26.16
C ASP A 128 -4.61 6.27 -26.97
N ARG A 129 -3.55 5.88 -26.29
CA ARG A 129 -2.24 5.57 -26.88
C ARG A 129 -1.97 4.06 -26.99
N PRO A 130 -1.03 3.62 -27.87
CA PRO A 130 -0.68 2.21 -28.04
C PRO A 130 -0.09 1.53 -26.80
N ASP A 131 0.40 2.30 -25.84
CA ASP A 131 0.93 1.89 -24.53
C ASP A 131 -0.10 1.99 -23.40
N SER A 132 -1.36 2.32 -23.73
CA SER A 132 -2.44 2.44 -22.76
C SER A 132 -2.61 1.15 -21.95
N TRP A 133 -2.80 1.34 -20.64
CA TRP A 133 -3.18 0.27 -19.73
C TRP A 133 -4.61 -0.24 -20.01
N CYS A 134 -5.45 0.56 -20.68
CA CYS A 134 -6.77 0.18 -21.11
C CYS A 134 -6.70 -0.65 -22.40
N LYS A 135 -7.09 -1.92 -22.32
CA LYS A 135 -7.09 -2.83 -23.47
C LYS A 135 -7.94 -2.34 -24.63
N PHE A 136 -9.09 -1.72 -24.34
CA PHE A 136 -9.98 -1.16 -25.35
C PHE A 136 -9.29 -0.03 -26.12
N GLN A 137 -8.77 0.99 -25.43
CA GLN A 137 -8.09 2.11 -26.10
C GLN A 137 -6.82 1.68 -26.84
N ARG A 138 -6.10 0.69 -26.31
CA ARG A 138 -4.96 0.09 -27.00
C ARG A 138 -5.35 -0.62 -28.29
N ALA A 139 -6.51 -1.25 -28.34
CA ALA A 139 -7.00 -1.89 -29.55
C ALA A 139 -7.46 -0.85 -30.58
N VAL A 140 -8.19 0.17 -30.13
CA VAL A 140 -8.63 1.30 -30.96
C VAL A 140 -7.43 2.00 -31.61
N SER A 141 -6.40 2.36 -30.84
CA SER A 141 -5.18 2.99 -31.36
C SER A 141 -4.38 2.12 -32.35
N ARG A 142 -4.62 0.80 -32.38
CA ARG A 142 -4.01 -0.15 -33.32
C ARG A 142 -4.94 -0.55 -34.46
N GLY A 143 -6.15 -0.01 -34.53
CA GLY A 143 -7.16 -0.40 -35.53
C GLY A 143 -7.72 -1.81 -35.34
N ILE A 144 -7.58 -2.41 -34.15
CA ILE A 144 -8.02 -3.78 -33.85
C ILE A 144 -9.43 -3.75 -33.25
N LYS A 145 -10.32 -4.62 -33.72
CA LYS A 145 -11.63 -4.84 -33.09
C LYS A 145 -11.45 -5.49 -31.71
N TYR A 146 -12.02 -4.89 -30.67
CA TYR A 146 -11.98 -5.41 -29.30
C TYR A 146 -13.38 -5.45 -28.70
N SER A 147 -13.77 -6.59 -28.15
CA SER A 147 -15.02 -6.75 -27.39
C SER A 147 -14.77 -6.63 -25.90
N ASP A 148 -15.49 -5.72 -25.24
CA ASP A 148 -15.42 -5.57 -23.79
C ASP A 148 -16.30 -6.63 -23.09
N ASN A 149 -15.67 -7.68 -22.58
CA ASN A 149 -16.39 -8.78 -21.91
C ASN A 149 -16.74 -8.48 -20.45
N GLU A 150 -16.40 -7.29 -19.95
CA GLU A 150 -16.72 -6.88 -18.58
C GLU A 150 -18.23 -6.62 -18.44
N LYS A 151 -18.79 -7.05 -17.31
CA LYS A 151 -20.21 -6.83 -17.00
C LYS A 151 -20.49 -5.41 -16.49
N GLY A 152 -19.45 -4.70 -16.02
CA GLY A 152 -19.56 -3.36 -15.46
C GLY A 152 -20.48 -3.27 -14.24
N LEU A 153 -20.91 -2.05 -13.91
CA LEU A 153 -21.97 -1.81 -12.93
C LEU A 153 -23.27 -1.40 -13.64
N PRO A 154 -24.44 -1.88 -13.18
CA PRO A 154 -25.73 -1.36 -13.66
C PRO A 154 -25.83 0.14 -13.40
N LYS A 155 -26.43 0.89 -14.35
CA LYS A 155 -26.57 2.36 -14.27
C LYS A 155 -27.12 2.85 -12.92
N VAL A 156 -28.11 2.14 -12.37
CA VAL A 156 -28.74 2.48 -11.07
C VAL A 156 -27.73 2.40 -9.92
N VAL A 157 -26.91 1.35 -9.88
CA VAL A 157 -25.87 1.17 -8.85
C VAL A 157 -24.73 2.17 -9.07
N MET A 158 -24.33 2.40 -10.32
CA MET A 158 -23.29 3.37 -10.66
C MET A 158 -23.63 4.78 -10.18
N LYS A 159 -24.90 5.23 -10.35
CA LYS A 159 -25.37 6.53 -9.84
C LYS A 159 -25.22 6.67 -8.32
N ILE A 160 -25.28 5.57 -7.57
CA ILE A 160 -25.09 5.55 -6.11
C ILE A 160 -23.60 5.55 -5.75
N VAL A 161 -22.78 4.78 -6.48
CA VAL A 161 -21.35 4.60 -6.20
C VAL A 161 -20.51 5.80 -6.64
N GLN A 162 -20.82 6.38 -7.81
CA GLN A 162 -20.02 7.42 -8.44
C GLN A 162 -19.80 8.64 -7.53
N PRO A 163 -20.81 9.22 -6.85
CA PRO A 163 -20.58 10.37 -5.96
C PRO A 163 -19.59 10.08 -4.83
N VAL A 164 -19.62 8.85 -4.28
CA VAL A 164 -18.68 8.44 -3.22
C VAL A 164 -17.27 8.30 -3.76
N TYR A 165 -17.12 7.73 -4.95
CA TYR A 165 -15.81 7.59 -5.59
C TYR A 165 -15.24 8.95 -6.03
N MET A 166 -16.05 9.84 -6.59
CA MET A 166 -15.60 11.16 -7.03
C MET A 166 -15.15 12.04 -5.87
N LYS A 167 -15.77 11.91 -4.67
CA LYS A 167 -15.26 12.52 -3.43
C LYS A 167 -13.89 11.99 -3.01
N LEU A 168 -13.49 10.81 -3.48
CA LEU A 168 -12.14 10.28 -3.27
C LEU A 168 -11.16 10.76 -4.35
N CYS A 169 -11.64 11.32 -5.46
CA CYS A 169 -10.80 11.92 -6.50
C CYS A 169 -10.47 13.41 -6.23
N ASP A 170 -10.75 13.87 -5.00
CA ASP A 170 -10.52 15.25 -4.59
C ASP A 170 -9.03 15.61 -4.61
N GLN A 171 -8.70 16.85 -5.01
CA GLN A 171 -7.30 17.26 -5.14
C GLN A 171 -6.58 17.37 -3.80
N GLU A 172 -7.25 17.87 -2.75
CA GLU A 172 -6.64 17.99 -1.43
C GLU A 172 -6.34 16.60 -0.87
N LEU A 173 -7.26 15.66 -1.05
CA LEU A 173 -7.03 14.26 -0.67
C LEU A 173 -5.87 13.61 -1.45
N LEU A 174 -5.77 13.85 -2.77
CA LEU A 174 -4.71 13.24 -3.59
C LEU A 174 -3.34 13.89 -3.35
N LYS A 175 -3.28 15.17 -2.98
CA LYS A 175 -2.04 15.84 -2.57
C LYS A 175 -1.38 15.14 -1.39
N GLU A 176 -2.17 14.63 -0.42
CA GLU A 176 -1.67 13.94 0.76
C GLU A 176 -0.86 12.66 0.43
N CYS A 177 -1.05 12.07 -0.75
CA CYS A 177 -0.35 10.86 -1.18
C CYS A 177 0.49 11.03 -2.46
N LEU A 178 0.69 12.27 -2.91
CA LEU A 178 1.43 12.62 -4.14
C LEU A 178 2.88 12.11 -4.12
N HIS A 179 3.45 11.96 -2.92
CA HIS A 179 4.81 11.48 -2.66
C HIS A 179 5.03 9.98 -2.95
N GLY A 180 3.96 9.18 -3.05
CA GLY A 180 4.05 7.76 -3.41
C GLY A 180 4.57 6.79 -2.33
N LYS A 181 4.86 7.27 -1.12
CA LYS A 181 5.44 6.47 -0.02
C LYS A 181 4.40 5.58 0.67
N THR A 182 4.90 4.47 1.23
CA THR A 182 4.14 3.49 2.04
C THR A 182 4.72 3.39 3.45
N GLN A 183 4.01 2.73 4.36
CA GLN A 183 4.52 2.41 5.69
C GLN A 183 5.25 1.06 5.76
N ASN A 184 5.53 0.41 4.63
CA ASN A 184 6.12 -0.93 4.62
C ASN A 184 7.47 -1.01 5.35
N ALA A 185 8.28 0.05 5.30
CA ALA A 185 9.55 0.09 6.03
C ALA A 185 9.32 0.09 7.54
N ASN A 186 8.37 0.90 8.01
CA ASN A 186 7.99 0.94 9.41
C ASN A 186 7.45 -0.41 9.86
N GLU A 187 6.53 -1.02 9.09
CA GLU A 187 5.99 -2.37 9.35
C GLU A 187 7.10 -3.44 9.40
N SER A 188 8.10 -3.35 8.51
CA SER A 188 9.23 -4.27 8.47
C SER A 188 10.14 -4.14 9.69
N PHE A 189 10.45 -2.91 10.14
CA PHE A 189 11.25 -2.68 11.35
C PHE A 189 10.55 -3.26 12.57
N ASN A 190 9.28 -2.89 12.68
CA ASN A 190 8.33 -3.37 13.66
C ASN A 190 8.33 -4.91 13.76
N CYS A 191 8.25 -5.63 12.63
CA CYS A 191 8.37 -7.09 12.61
C CYS A 191 9.66 -7.62 13.24
N ILE A 192 10.79 -6.92 13.12
CA ILE A 192 12.04 -7.30 13.79
C ILE A 192 11.97 -6.97 15.28
N LEU A 193 11.47 -5.79 15.64
CA LEU A 193 11.31 -5.37 17.03
C LEU A 193 10.53 -6.41 17.84
N TRP A 194 9.44 -6.95 17.29
CA TRP A 194 8.63 -7.95 17.99
C TRP A 194 9.25 -9.34 18.08
N LYS A 195 10.32 -9.63 17.32
CA LYS A 195 11.11 -10.85 17.53
C LYS A 195 11.96 -10.76 18.79
N PHE A 196 12.45 -9.56 19.12
CA PHE A 196 13.20 -9.32 20.36
C PHE A 196 12.28 -9.04 21.54
N ILE A 197 11.14 -8.36 21.28
CA ILE A 197 10.22 -7.87 22.30
C ILE A 197 8.80 -8.28 21.90
N PRO A 198 8.39 -9.53 22.17
CA PRO A 198 7.05 -9.99 21.87
C PRO A 198 6.00 -9.11 22.55
N LYS A 199 4.85 -8.91 21.90
CA LYS A 199 3.80 -8.01 22.40
C LYS A 199 3.00 -8.62 23.55
N GLU A 200 3.06 -9.94 23.64
CA GLU A 200 2.24 -10.77 24.49
C GLU A 200 2.84 -10.91 25.91
N ILE A 201 4.07 -10.45 26.10
CA ILE A 201 4.78 -10.55 27.37
C ILE A 201 5.12 -9.16 27.91
N PHE A 202 4.95 -8.99 29.22
CA PHE A 202 5.49 -7.83 29.90
C PHE A 202 7.01 -7.99 30.04
N VAL A 203 7.75 -6.93 29.73
CA VAL A 203 9.21 -6.90 29.88
C VAL A 203 9.63 -5.67 30.66
N GLU A 204 10.72 -5.79 31.40
CA GLU A 204 11.33 -4.67 32.11
C GLU A 204 11.92 -3.63 31.14
N LEU A 205 12.08 -2.40 31.62
CA LEU A 205 12.60 -1.28 30.82
C LEU A 205 14.00 -1.56 30.25
N GLN A 206 14.86 -2.26 30.99
CA GLN A 206 16.20 -2.64 30.53
C GLN A 206 16.13 -3.55 29.30
N THR A 207 15.32 -4.61 29.39
CA THR A 207 15.06 -5.54 28.27
C THR A 207 14.43 -4.84 27.09
N LEU A 208 13.46 -3.94 27.33
CA LEU A 208 12.83 -3.15 26.28
C LEU A 208 13.85 -2.27 25.52
N ARG A 209 14.75 -1.60 26.25
CA ARG A 209 15.81 -0.77 25.66
C ARG A 209 16.78 -1.62 24.85
N PHE A 210 17.26 -2.72 25.44
CA PHE A 210 18.21 -3.61 24.79
C PHE A 210 17.63 -4.22 23.51
N GLY A 211 16.43 -4.82 23.58
CA GLY A 211 15.73 -5.37 22.42
C GLY A 211 15.47 -4.33 21.34
N GLY A 212 15.17 -3.08 21.73
CA GLY A 212 15.02 -1.96 20.81
C GLY A 212 16.32 -1.65 20.03
N PHE A 213 17.46 -1.59 20.73
CA PHE A 213 18.76 -1.38 20.09
C PHE A 213 19.14 -2.55 19.18
N MET A 214 18.92 -3.79 19.62
CA MET A 214 19.13 -5.00 18.80
C MET A 214 18.33 -4.95 17.50
N ALA A 215 17.04 -4.58 17.59
CA ALA A 215 16.17 -4.45 16.42
C ALA A 215 16.67 -3.38 15.44
N VAL A 216 17.12 -2.22 15.95
CA VAL A 216 17.67 -1.14 15.12
C VAL A 216 18.95 -1.59 14.41
N ILE A 217 19.85 -2.28 15.12
CA ILE A 217 21.10 -2.78 14.54
C ILE A 217 20.80 -3.81 13.46
N GLN A 218 19.96 -4.80 13.75
CA GLN A 218 19.61 -5.84 12.78
C GLN A 218 18.87 -5.30 11.56
N PHE A 219 17.96 -4.34 11.75
CA PHE A 219 17.22 -3.73 10.64
C PHE A 219 18.16 -3.02 9.66
N ASN A 220 19.09 -2.21 10.20
CA ASN A 220 19.97 -1.37 9.39
C ASN A 220 21.20 -2.12 8.85
N LYS A 221 21.82 -2.98 9.65
CA LYS A 221 23.11 -3.64 9.33
C LYS A 221 23.01 -5.15 9.13
N GLY A 222 21.87 -5.77 9.39
CA GLY A 222 21.69 -7.23 9.27
C GLY A 222 22.12 -8.01 10.51
N PHE A 223 22.03 -9.33 10.42
CA PHE A 223 22.40 -10.26 11.50
C PHE A 223 23.88 -10.21 11.84
N LYS A 224 24.76 -10.00 10.86
CA LYS A 224 26.21 -9.94 11.07
C LYS A 224 26.62 -8.90 12.10
N ALA A 225 25.91 -7.77 12.17
CA ALA A 225 26.20 -6.71 13.13
C ALA A 225 25.88 -7.09 14.59
N LEU A 226 25.14 -8.17 14.82
CA LEU A 226 24.92 -8.71 16.17
C LEU A 226 26.16 -9.43 16.71
N LEU A 227 27.13 -9.82 15.85
CA LEU A 227 28.40 -10.42 16.28
C LEU A 227 29.24 -9.44 17.12
N ASP A 228 29.22 -8.15 16.76
CA ASP A 228 29.92 -7.10 17.50
C ASP A 228 29.35 -6.97 18.92
N ILE A 229 28.03 -7.16 19.05
CA ILE A 229 27.33 -7.11 20.34
C ILE A 229 27.69 -8.32 21.19
N LEU A 230 27.68 -9.53 20.61
CA LEU A 230 28.11 -10.75 21.30
C LEU A 230 29.53 -10.58 21.84
N THR A 231 30.44 -10.08 21.01
CA THR A 231 31.83 -9.83 21.40
C THR A 231 31.93 -8.81 22.53
N ALA A 232 31.16 -7.71 22.46
CA ALA A 232 31.14 -6.68 23.49
C ALA A 232 30.63 -7.17 24.86
N ILE A 233 29.77 -8.19 24.89
CA ILE A 233 29.31 -8.83 26.13
C ILE A 233 30.18 -10.03 26.56
N GLY A 234 31.34 -10.22 25.94
CA GLY A 234 32.30 -11.28 26.29
C GLY A 234 31.98 -12.65 25.65
N ILE A 235 31.04 -12.71 24.70
CA ILE A 235 30.72 -13.92 23.96
C ILE A 235 31.45 -13.89 22.62
N HIS A 236 32.54 -14.65 22.50
CA HIS A 236 33.26 -14.77 21.23
C HIS A 236 32.50 -15.67 20.24
N PRO A 237 32.01 -15.14 19.11
CA PRO A 237 31.24 -15.94 18.17
C PRO A 237 32.13 -16.98 17.48
N GLY A 238 31.77 -18.26 17.58
CA GLY A 238 32.44 -19.33 16.85
C GLY A 238 32.21 -19.27 15.34
N MET A 239 33.03 -20.00 14.58
CA MET A 239 32.98 -20.03 13.11
C MET A 239 31.58 -20.32 12.55
N PHE A 240 30.84 -21.24 13.16
CA PHE A 240 29.49 -21.60 12.72
C PHE A 240 28.49 -20.46 12.92
N THR A 241 28.57 -19.70 14.01
CA THR A 241 27.71 -18.53 14.25
C THR A 241 27.98 -17.44 13.22
N VAL A 242 29.27 -17.14 12.97
CA VAL A 242 29.69 -16.14 11.97
C VAL A 242 29.18 -16.53 10.59
N LYS A 243 29.33 -17.81 10.21
CA LYS A 243 28.86 -18.34 8.93
C LYS A 243 27.34 -18.29 8.82
N GLY A 244 26.61 -18.76 9.83
CA GLY A 244 25.15 -18.76 9.84
C GLY A 244 24.55 -17.36 9.74
N PHE A 245 25.10 -16.37 10.46
CA PHE A 245 24.63 -14.98 10.35
C PHE A 245 24.90 -14.39 8.96
N ALA A 246 26.05 -14.73 8.36
CA ALA A 246 26.34 -14.32 6.98
C ALA A 246 25.38 -14.97 5.97
N GLU A 247 25.03 -16.25 6.14
CA GLU A 247 24.07 -16.95 5.30
C GLU A 247 22.67 -16.32 5.39
N ILE A 248 22.19 -16.00 6.60
CA ILE A 248 20.89 -15.34 6.80
C ILE A 248 20.87 -13.96 6.13
N ASP A 249 21.95 -13.18 6.26
CA ASP A 249 22.04 -11.87 5.60
C ASP A 249 22.11 -12.00 4.08
N ASN A 250 22.84 -12.99 3.57
CA ASN A 250 22.90 -13.27 2.14
C ASN A 250 21.53 -13.67 1.60
N GLU A 251 20.80 -14.54 2.30
CA GLU A 251 19.44 -14.92 1.93
C GLU A 251 18.52 -13.69 1.92
N ARG A 252 18.53 -12.88 2.98
CA ARG A 252 17.77 -11.62 3.06
C ARG A 252 18.05 -10.69 1.88
N LEU A 253 19.32 -10.51 1.51
CA LEU A 253 19.72 -9.67 0.39
C LEU A 253 19.30 -10.26 -0.96
N CYS A 254 19.46 -11.57 -1.15
CA CYS A 254 19.01 -12.29 -2.32
C CYS A 254 17.50 -12.19 -2.49
N GLU A 255 16.73 -12.40 -1.43
CA GLU A 255 15.28 -12.24 -1.41
C GLU A 255 14.86 -10.81 -1.73
N ALA A 256 15.50 -9.82 -1.12
CA ALA A 256 15.22 -8.41 -1.38
C ALA A 256 15.48 -8.05 -2.86
N LYS A 257 16.64 -8.45 -3.41
CA LYS A 257 16.97 -8.28 -4.83
C LYS A 257 15.94 -8.98 -5.70
N ARG A 258 15.67 -10.26 -5.45
CA ARG A 258 14.65 -11.06 -6.17
C ARG A 258 13.29 -10.37 -6.14
N HIS A 259 12.85 -9.86 -4.99
CA HIS A 259 11.57 -9.18 -4.87
C HIS A 259 11.52 -7.78 -5.51
N SER A 260 12.68 -7.12 -5.66
CA SER A 260 12.77 -5.87 -6.41
C SER A 260 12.68 -6.07 -7.93
N LEU A 261 13.04 -7.26 -8.44
CA LEU A 261 13.04 -7.54 -9.88
C LEU A 261 11.64 -7.36 -10.51
N PRO A 262 11.53 -6.64 -11.63
CA PRO A 262 10.25 -6.45 -12.34
C PRO A 262 9.58 -7.76 -12.74
N SER A 263 10.37 -8.76 -13.15
CA SER A 263 9.89 -10.10 -13.53
C SER A 263 9.19 -10.81 -12.38
N VAL A 264 9.77 -10.75 -11.18
CA VAL A 264 9.20 -11.35 -9.97
C VAL A 264 7.97 -10.59 -9.48
N LYS A 265 7.97 -9.26 -9.54
CA LYS A 265 6.77 -8.44 -9.26
C LYS A 265 5.62 -8.82 -10.20
N THR A 266 5.93 -9.02 -11.48
CA THR A 266 4.96 -9.43 -12.51
C THR A 266 4.47 -10.86 -12.28
N ALA A 267 5.37 -11.79 -11.96
CA ALA A 267 5.03 -13.17 -11.63
C ALA A 267 4.16 -13.28 -10.37
N ARG A 268 4.43 -12.49 -9.31
CA ARG A 268 3.57 -12.39 -8.13
C ARG A 268 2.18 -11.88 -8.49
N LYS A 269 2.08 -10.89 -9.38
CA LYS A 269 0.80 -10.38 -9.88
C LYS A 269 0.03 -11.48 -10.63
N LYS A 270 0.69 -12.23 -11.51
CA LYS A 270 0.11 -13.40 -12.23
C LYS A 270 -0.35 -14.50 -11.26
N LYS A 271 0.48 -14.87 -10.27
CA LYS A 271 0.15 -15.91 -9.28
C LYS A 271 -1.02 -15.49 -8.38
N LYS A 272 -1.15 -14.20 -8.04
CA LYS A 272 -2.31 -13.67 -7.30
C LYS A 272 -3.59 -13.75 -8.13
N ILE A 273 -3.52 -13.43 -9.42
CA ILE A 273 -4.64 -13.60 -10.37
C ILE A 273 -5.05 -15.08 -10.45
N ALA A 274 -4.09 -15.98 -10.68
CA ALA A 274 -4.35 -17.42 -10.76
C ALA A 274 -4.88 -18.03 -9.45
N LYS A 275 -4.46 -17.51 -8.29
CA LYS A 275 -4.99 -17.94 -6.99
C LYS A 275 -6.45 -17.51 -6.83
N ASN A 276 -6.80 -16.29 -7.24
CA ASN A 276 -8.20 -15.83 -7.24
C ASN A 276 -9.07 -16.67 -8.18
N GLU A 277 -8.56 -17.02 -9.37
CA GLU A 277 -9.22 -17.95 -10.30
C GLU A 277 -9.44 -19.34 -9.68
N LYS A 278 -8.60 -19.78 -8.74
CA LYS A 278 -8.76 -21.07 -8.06
C LYS A 278 -9.82 -21.08 -6.95
N TYR A 279 -10.05 -19.93 -6.29
CA TYR A 279 -11.10 -19.79 -5.26
C TYR A 279 -12.47 -19.45 -5.87
N GLU A 280 -12.50 -18.79 -7.04
CA GLU A 280 -13.74 -18.44 -7.76
C GLU A 280 -14.16 -19.53 -8.78
N GLY A 281 -13.39 -20.62 -8.87
CA GLY A 281 -13.55 -21.70 -9.85
C GLY A 281 -12.94 -21.35 -11.22
N VAL A 282 -12.61 -22.36 -12.01
CA VAL A 282 -12.16 -22.19 -13.40
C VAL A 282 -13.25 -21.38 -14.13
N THR A 283 -12.99 -20.10 -14.41
CA THR A 283 -13.90 -19.32 -15.23
C THR A 283 -14.08 -20.03 -16.55
N TYR A 284 -15.33 -20.40 -16.82
CA TYR A 284 -15.82 -21.09 -18.01
C TYR A 284 -15.03 -20.70 -19.27
N LYS A 285 -14.57 -21.70 -20.04
CA LYS A 285 -14.20 -21.45 -21.44
C LYS A 285 -15.46 -21.01 -22.17
N CYS A 286 -15.39 -19.87 -22.88
CA CYS A 286 -16.44 -19.48 -23.81
C CYS A 286 -16.60 -20.61 -24.84
N GLY A 287 -17.77 -21.26 -24.89
CA GLY A 287 -18.08 -22.32 -25.87
C GLY A 287 -17.86 -23.77 -25.41
N ALA A 288 -17.84 -24.07 -24.11
CA ALA A 288 -17.90 -25.45 -23.61
C ALA A 288 -19.29 -25.79 -23.01
N PHE A 289 -20.27 -25.90 -23.90
CA PHE A 289 -21.33 -26.90 -23.93
C PHE A 289 -21.67 -27.14 -25.39
#